data_AF-A0A453BR97-F1
#
_entry.id   AF-A0A453BR97-F1
#
_cell.length_a   1.000
_cell.length_b   1.000
_cell.length_c   1.000
_cell.angle_alpha   90.00
_cell.angle_beta   90.00
_cell.angle_gamma   90.00
#
_symmetry.space_group_name_H-M   'P 1'
#
loop_
_entity.id
_entity.type
_entity.pdbx_description
1 polymer ?
#
loop_
_entity_poly.entity_id
_entity_poly.type
_entity_poly.pdbx_seq_one_letter_code
_entity_poly.pdbx_strand_id
1 'polypeptide(L)'
;MLRRRLADTSTKIGVGANRAAVGSSMLQKYGAKIGVAILDDGMQHRSLLRDVEIVMVNGLTPWGNTHFIPRGPMREPLSALTRADIVVIHHADLACEAQLETIARTVQDSGTTCSVFFSKLAPSHIFEVHQPLQRLSLNVLDGMIVLCVSAIGCPDAFIHTVREVLFSLTLPLSRPF
;
A
#
# COMPACT_ATOMS: atom_id res chain seq x y z
N MET A 1 -4.42 5.36 -11.72
CA MET A 1 -5.03 5.24 -10.38
C MET A 1 -4.69 6.42 -9.47
N LEU A 2 -3.41 6.68 -9.15
CA LEU A 2 -3.01 7.77 -8.24
C LEU A 2 -3.57 9.15 -8.60
N ARG A 3 -3.51 9.55 -9.88
CA ARG A 3 -4.08 10.82 -10.36
C ARG A 3 -5.55 11.01 -10.01
N ARG A 4 -6.32 9.93 -9.99
CA ARG A 4 -7.73 9.97 -9.59
C ARG A 4 -7.88 10.14 -8.08
N ARG A 5 -7.10 9.38 -7.29
CA ARG A 5 -7.14 9.44 -5.82
C ARG A 5 -6.69 10.80 -5.27
N LEU A 6 -5.83 11.50 -6.00
CA LEU A 6 -5.27 12.80 -5.64
C LEU A 6 -5.83 13.93 -6.51
N ALA A 7 -6.98 13.73 -7.16
CA ALA A 7 -7.57 14.73 -8.05
C ALA A 7 -8.00 16.00 -7.30
N ASP A 8 -8.44 15.84 -6.05
CA ASP A 8 -8.93 16.93 -5.20
C ASP A 8 -7.80 17.59 -4.38
N THR A 9 -6.54 17.30 -4.69
CA THR A 9 -5.37 17.84 -3.96
C THR A 9 -4.51 18.72 -4.87
N SER A 10 -3.56 19.44 -4.27
CA SER A 10 -2.56 20.23 -5.00
C SER A 10 -1.42 19.38 -5.59
N THR A 11 -1.45 18.05 -5.40
CA THR A 11 -0.37 17.14 -5.77
C THR A 11 -0.07 17.18 -7.27
N LYS A 12 1.22 17.18 -7.62
CA LYS A 12 1.70 17.09 -9.00
C LYS A 12 2.29 15.71 -9.23
N ILE A 13 1.89 15.07 -10.33
CA ILE A 13 2.31 13.69 -10.66
C ILE A 13 3.20 13.74 -11.90
N GLY A 14 4.42 13.25 -11.78
CA GLY A 14 5.35 13.02 -12.88
C GLY A 14 5.45 11.53 -13.19
N VAL A 15 5.52 11.18 -14.47
CA VAL A 15 5.63 9.77 -14.93
C VAL A 15 6.75 9.69 -15.96
N GLY A 16 7.68 8.76 -15.78
CA GLY A 16 8.73 8.50 -16.77
C GLY A 16 9.89 7.70 -16.19
N ALA A 17 10.47 6.79 -16.98
CA ALA A 17 11.52 5.84 -16.58
C ALA A 17 12.67 6.50 -15.78
N ASN A 18 13.17 7.65 -16.25
CA ASN A 18 14.19 8.40 -15.54
C ASN A 18 13.57 9.32 -14.48
N ARG A 19 13.52 8.83 -13.23
CA ARG A 19 12.92 9.54 -12.10
C ARG A 19 13.64 10.87 -11.77
N ALA A 20 14.96 10.92 -11.92
CA ALA A 20 15.75 12.14 -11.69
C ALA A 20 15.42 13.24 -12.71
N ALA A 21 15.32 12.87 -13.99
CA ALA A 21 14.95 13.81 -15.06
C ALA A 21 13.51 14.34 -14.87
N VAL A 22 12.57 13.44 -14.53
CA VAL A 22 11.18 13.83 -14.24
C VAL A 22 11.12 14.75 -13.03
N GLY A 23 11.80 14.41 -11.93
CA GLY A 23 11.88 15.24 -10.73
C GLY A 23 12.44 16.63 -11.03
N SER A 24 13.54 16.70 -11.78
CA SER A 24 14.17 17.97 -12.19
C SER A 24 13.22 18.84 -13.00
N SER A 25 12.51 18.27 -13.99
CA SER A 25 11.52 19.00 -14.79
C SER A 25 10.35 19.52 -13.93
N MET A 26 9.90 18.73 -12.97
CA MET A 26 8.81 19.11 -12.05
C MET A 26 9.24 20.24 -11.11
N LEU A 27 10.48 20.21 -10.60
CA LEU A 27 11.05 21.27 -9.77
C LEU A 27 11.28 22.56 -10.56
N GLN A 28 11.70 22.49 -11.82
CA GLN A 28 11.80 23.68 -12.68
C GLN A 28 10.43 24.35 -12.88
N LYS A 29 9.38 23.55 -13.06
CA LYS A 29 8.03 24.05 -13.34
C LYS A 29 7.27 24.51 -12.09
N TYR A 30 7.51 23.88 -10.94
CA TYR A 30 6.70 24.05 -9.74
C TYR A 30 7.51 24.23 -8.44
N GLY A 31 8.84 24.35 -8.50
CA GLY A 31 9.76 24.17 -7.37
C GLY A 31 9.44 25.00 -6.12
N ALA A 32 9.03 26.26 -6.27
CA ALA A 32 8.64 27.11 -5.14
C ALA A 32 7.40 26.63 -4.37
N LYS A 33 6.66 25.64 -4.90
CA LYS A 33 5.42 25.08 -4.32
C LYS A 33 5.58 23.61 -3.90
N ILE A 34 6.69 22.96 -4.21
CA ILE A 34 6.93 21.55 -3.87
C ILE A 34 7.73 21.50 -2.57
N GLY A 35 7.08 21.08 -1.48
CA GLY A 35 7.75 20.85 -0.19
C GLY A 35 8.27 19.42 -0.01
N VAL A 36 7.70 18.45 -0.71
CA VAL A 36 8.07 17.03 -0.60
C VAL A 36 7.86 16.32 -1.93
N ALA A 37 8.73 15.34 -2.23
CA ALA A 37 8.59 14.43 -3.35
C ALA A 37 8.41 13.00 -2.82
N ILE A 38 7.46 12.26 -3.39
CA ILE A 38 7.21 10.85 -3.06
C ILE A 38 7.50 10.02 -4.30
N LEU A 39 8.36 9.01 -4.16
CA LEU A 39 8.64 8.05 -5.22
C LEU A 39 7.82 6.78 -4.98
N ASP A 40 6.72 6.64 -5.73
CA ASP A 40 5.92 5.42 -5.76
C ASP A 40 6.74 4.26 -6.37
N ASP A 41 6.77 3.12 -5.70
CA ASP A 41 7.62 1.95 -6.04
C ASP A 41 9.11 2.30 -6.25
N GLY A 42 9.64 3.11 -5.33
CA GLY A 42 10.97 3.68 -5.45
C GLY A 42 12.14 2.78 -5.04
N MET A 43 11.94 1.77 -4.20
CA MET A 43 13.03 1.11 -3.46
C MET A 43 14.20 0.60 -4.34
N GLN A 44 13.91 0.05 -5.52
CA GLN A 44 14.93 -0.45 -6.45
C GLN A 44 15.66 0.66 -7.24
N HIS A 45 15.15 1.89 -7.23
CA HIS A 45 15.61 2.99 -8.08
C HIS A 45 16.82 3.76 -7.50
N ARG A 46 17.89 3.03 -7.18
CA ARG A 46 19.04 3.50 -6.37
C ARG A 46 19.76 4.75 -6.88
N SER A 47 19.58 5.12 -8.15
CA SER A 47 20.20 6.30 -8.76
C SER A 47 19.67 7.65 -8.27
N LEU A 48 18.58 7.66 -7.48
CA LEU A 48 18.03 8.85 -6.87
C LEU A 48 18.23 8.78 -5.36
N LEU A 49 18.85 9.79 -4.74
CA LEU A 49 18.95 9.89 -3.28
C LEU A 49 17.56 10.12 -2.67
N ARG A 50 17.33 9.58 -1.48
CA ARG A 50 16.11 9.79 -0.68
C ARG A 50 16.53 10.20 0.72
N ASP A 51 15.82 11.17 1.27
CA ASP A 51 16.01 11.57 2.67
C ASP A 51 15.36 10.58 3.64
N VAL A 52 14.30 9.88 3.19
CA VAL A 52 13.58 8.85 3.95
C VAL A 52 13.16 7.72 3.01
N GLU A 53 13.46 6.48 3.38
CA GLU A 53 13.04 5.26 2.70
C GLU A 53 11.97 4.52 3.52
N ILE A 54 10.78 4.38 2.93
CA ILE A 54 9.66 3.65 3.53
C ILE A 54 9.46 2.34 2.77
N VAL A 55 9.65 1.22 3.45
CA VAL A 55 9.50 -0.12 2.87
C VAL A 55 8.20 -0.77 3.30
N MET A 56 7.40 -1.16 2.31
CA MET A 56 6.16 -1.90 2.53
C MET A 56 6.44 -3.41 2.59
N VAL A 57 5.97 -4.08 3.64
CA VAL A 57 6.05 -5.54 3.80
C VAL A 57 4.64 -6.11 3.89
N ASN A 58 4.36 -7.16 3.11
CA ASN A 58 3.04 -7.81 3.15
C ASN A 58 2.92 -8.67 4.41
N GLY A 59 2.02 -8.30 5.31
CA GLY A 59 1.75 -9.01 6.55
C GLY A 59 1.33 -10.46 6.34
N LEU A 60 0.70 -10.78 5.19
CA LEU A 60 0.22 -12.14 4.87
C LEU A 60 1.28 -13.03 4.23
N THR A 61 2.12 -12.47 3.36
CA THR A 61 3.11 -13.20 2.56
C THR A 61 4.40 -12.39 2.42
N PRO A 62 5.09 -12.06 3.53
CA PRO A 62 6.14 -11.04 3.58
C PRO A 62 7.29 -11.35 2.62
N TRP A 63 7.70 -12.62 2.55
CA TRP A 63 8.85 -13.09 1.77
C TRP A 63 8.46 -14.00 0.60
N GLY A 64 7.16 -14.11 0.30
CA GLY A 64 6.63 -15.02 -0.71
C GLY A 64 7.13 -16.46 -0.54
N ASN A 65 7.77 -16.99 -1.57
CA ASN A 65 8.36 -18.34 -1.55
C ASN A 65 9.88 -18.33 -1.32
N THR A 66 10.44 -17.22 -0.81
CA THR A 66 11.88 -16.98 -0.54
C THR A 66 12.81 -17.00 -1.75
N HIS A 67 12.28 -17.05 -2.97
CA HIS A 67 13.09 -17.02 -4.18
C HIS A 67 12.96 -15.69 -4.91
N PHE A 68 14.03 -15.32 -5.62
CA PHE A 68 14.03 -14.17 -6.52
C PHE A 68 13.27 -14.47 -7.81
N ILE A 69 12.88 -13.41 -8.52
CA ILE A 69 12.37 -13.50 -9.89
C ILE A 69 13.39 -14.26 -10.77
N PRO A 70 12.94 -15.20 -11.64
CA PRO A 70 11.55 -15.53 -11.96
C PRO A 70 10.93 -16.63 -11.07
N ARG A 71 11.70 -17.28 -10.20
CA ARG A 71 11.23 -18.40 -9.37
C ARG A 71 10.33 -17.95 -8.21
N GLY A 72 10.41 -16.68 -7.82
CA GLY A 72 9.62 -16.11 -6.75
C GLY A 72 9.43 -14.60 -6.86
N PRO A 73 8.66 -13.99 -5.95
CA PRO A 73 8.27 -12.59 -6.04
C PRO A 73 9.34 -11.61 -5.52
N MET A 74 10.40 -12.10 -4.86
CA MET A 74 11.42 -11.22 -4.29
C MET A 74 12.23 -10.53 -5.40
N ARG A 75 12.39 -9.21 -5.26
CA ARG A 75 13.19 -8.36 -6.17
C ARG A 75 14.61 -8.12 -5.66
N GLU A 76 14.79 -8.17 -4.34
CA GLU A 76 16.06 -7.89 -3.65
C GLU A 76 16.18 -8.78 -2.40
N PRO A 77 17.40 -9.10 -1.93
CA PRO A 77 17.61 -9.89 -0.70
C PRO A 77 17.11 -9.15 0.54
N LEU A 78 16.87 -9.87 1.65
CA LEU A 78 16.46 -9.26 2.93
C LEU A 78 17.46 -8.22 3.46
N SER A 79 18.75 -8.34 3.12
CA SER A 79 19.75 -7.32 3.45
C SER A 79 19.46 -5.94 2.84
N ALA A 80 18.57 -5.85 1.84
CA ALA A 80 18.10 -4.58 1.31
C ALA A 80 17.26 -3.77 2.31
N LEU A 81 16.71 -4.42 3.36
CA LEU A 81 15.98 -3.75 4.43
C LEU A 81 16.87 -2.79 5.24
N THR A 82 18.19 -2.98 5.24
CA THR A 82 19.16 -2.05 5.87
C THR A 82 19.07 -0.61 5.38
N ARG A 83 18.41 -0.38 4.25
CA ARG A 83 18.16 0.96 3.70
C ARG A 83 16.86 1.59 4.20
N ALA A 84 16.00 0.85 4.89
CA ALA A 84 14.71 1.35 5.35
C ALA A 84 14.90 2.23 6.59
N ASP A 85 14.31 3.41 6.58
CA ASP A 85 14.14 4.22 7.79
C ASP A 85 12.83 3.85 8.51
N ILE A 86 11.85 3.42 7.72
CA ILE A 86 10.53 3.02 8.18
C ILE A 86 10.11 1.73 7.46
N VAL A 87 9.62 0.76 8.22
CA VAL A 87 8.94 -0.42 7.66
C VAL A 87 7.46 -0.36 8.00
N VAL A 88 6.61 -0.53 7.00
CA VAL A 88 5.16 -0.62 7.17
C VAL A 88 4.71 -2.01 6.80
N ILE A 89 4.22 -2.77 7.78
CA ILE A 89 3.59 -4.07 7.57
C ILE A 89 2.12 -3.82 7.21
N HIS A 90 1.74 -4.11 5.97
CA HIS A 90 0.35 -3.95 5.50
C HIS A 90 -0.44 -5.26 5.58
N HIS A 91 -1.78 -5.17 5.58
CA HIS A 91 -2.66 -6.29 5.92
C HIS A 91 -2.40 -6.84 7.34
N ALA A 92 -1.94 -5.99 8.25
CA ALA A 92 -1.60 -6.42 9.59
C ALA A 92 -2.82 -6.90 10.38
N ASP A 93 -4.00 -6.37 10.07
CA ASP A 93 -5.31 -6.77 10.59
C ASP A 93 -5.76 -8.17 10.15
N LEU A 94 -5.16 -8.71 9.09
CA LEU A 94 -5.46 -10.04 8.55
C LEU A 94 -4.41 -11.09 8.94
N ALA A 95 -3.31 -10.67 9.57
CA ALA A 95 -2.24 -11.54 10.03
C ALA A 95 -2.40 -11.85 11.53
N CYS A 96 -1.99 -13.05 11.95
CA CYS A 96 -1.94 -13.36 13.38
C CYS A 96 -0.76 -12.64 14.05
N GLU A 97 -0.88 -12.40 15.36
CA GLU A 97 0.15 -11.71 16.15
C GLU A 97 1.53 -12.37 16.04
N ALA A 98 1.58 -13.70 16.13
CA ALA A 98 2.84 -14.46 15.96
C ALA A 98 3.52 -14.23 14.60
N GLN A 99 2.73 -14.07 13.52
CA GLN A 99 3.26 -13.78 12.19
C GLN A 99 3.82 -12.36 12.12
N LEU A 100 3.12 -11.38 12.70
CA LEU A 100 3.57 -10.00 12.79
C LEU A 100 4.86 -9.87 13.60
N GLU A 101 4.96 -10.57 14.74
CA GLU A 101 6.19 -10.64 15.53
C GLU A 101 7.35 -11.23 14.73
N THR A 102 7.10 -12.30 13.98
CA THR A 102 8.13 -12.95 13.15
C THR A 102 8.65 -12.01 12.07
N ILE A 103 7.75 -11.24 11.43
CA ILE A 103 8.12 -10.23 10.43
C ILE A 103 8.94 -9.12 11.09
N ALA A 104 8.47 -8.59 12.22
CA ALA A 104 9.16 -7.51 12.94
C ALA A 104 10.57 -7.95 13.39
N ARG A 105 10.73 -9.17 13.90
CA ARG A 105 12.04 -9.75 14.25
C ARG A 105 12.94 -9.87 13.02
N THR A 106 12.42 -10.40 11.90
CA THR A 106 13.20 -10.49 10.64
C THR A 106 13.70 -9.13 10.17
N VAL A 107 12.88 -8.08 10.34
CA VAL A 107 13.27 -6.70 10.01
C VAL A 107 14.38 -6.21 10.95
N GLN A 108 14.28 -6.46 12.26
CA GLN A 108 15.32 -6.11 13.23
C GLN A 108 16.63 -6.85 12.97
N ASP A 109 16.55 -8.16 12.71
CA ASP A 109 17.70 -9.04 12.44
C ASP A 109 18.43 -8.68 11.13
N SER A 110 17.77 -7.94 10.22
CA SER A 110 18.41 -7.43 9.01
C SER A 110 19.49 -6.37 9.29
N GLY A 111 19.64 -5.93 10.54
CA GLY A 111 20.58 -4.88 10.95
C GLY A 111 20.02 -3.47 10.83
N THR A 112 18.70 -3.35 10.68
CA THR A 112 18.01 -2.07 10.51
C THR A 112 17.49 -1.55 11.85
N THR A 113 17.89 -0.35 12.27
CA THR A 113 17.28 0.36 13.40
C THR A 113 16.15 1.27 12.90
N CYS A 114 15.12 0.68 12.28
CA CYS A 114 13.97 1.42 11.75
C CYS A 114 12.73 1.29 12.65
N SER A 115 11.83 2.26 12.52
CA SER A 115 10.50 2.15 13.13
C SER A 115 9.62 1.21 12.32
N VAL A 116 8.92 0.30 13.00
CA VAL A 116 7.95 -0.63 12.38
C VAL A 116 6.54 -0.16 12.69
N PHE A 117 5.74 0.05 11.65
CA PHE A 117 4.33 0.40 11.75
C PHE A 117 3.45 -0.67 11.12
N PHE A 118 2.20 -0.71 11.55
CA PHE A 118 1.18 -1.61 11.03
C PHE A 118 0.12 -0.81 10.31
N SER A 119 -0.33 -1.31 9.17
CA SER A 119 -1.42 -0.70 8.41
C SER A 119 -2.50 -1.73 8.04
N LYS A 120 -3.72 -1.23 7.99
CA LYS A 120 -4.90 -1.96 7.51
C LYS A 120 -5.54 -1.23 6.33
N LEU A 121 -6.19 -1.99 5.45
CA LEU A 121 -6.97 -1.43 4.35
C LEU A 121 -8.43 -1.30 4.79
N ALA A 122 -8.88 -0.06 4.97
CA ALA A 122 -10.28 0.22 5.29
C ALA A 122 -11.02 0.72 4.02
N PRO A 123 -12.07 0.03 3.55
CA PRO A 123 -12.91 0.53 2.48
C PRO A 123 -13.64 1.79 2.96
N SER A 124 -13.75 2.80 2.10
CA SER A 124 -14.39 4.08 2.44
C SER A 124 -15.59 4.42 1.57
N HIS A 125 -15.57 4.02 0.31
CA HIS A 125 -16.63 4.28 -0.66
C HIS A 125 -16.50 3.33 -1.85
N ILE A 126 -17.60 3.20 -2.59
CA ILE A 126 -17.68 2.57 -3.90
C ILE A 126 -17.78 3.67 -4.96
N PHE A 127 -17.42 3.37 -6.20
CA PHE A 127 -17.64 4.27 -7.33
C PHE A 127 -17.94 3.46 -8.58
N GLU A 128 -18.70 4.04 -9.49
CA GLU A 128 -18.90 3.45 -10.82
C GLU A 128 -17.66 3.67 -11.69
N VAL A 129 -17.29 2.67 -12.49
CA VAL A 129 -16.09 2.75 -13.35
C VAL A 129 -16.14 3.94 -14.30
N HIS A 130 -17.34 4.25 -14.82
CA HIS A 130 -17.57 5.39 -15.73
C HIS A 130 -17.60 6.74 -15.00
N GLN A 131 -17.86 6.76 -13.69
CA GLN A 131 -17.95 7.98 -12.87
C GLN A 131 -17.06 7.89 -11.63
N PRO A 132 -15.74 7.76 -11.79
CA PRO A 132 -14.90 7.26 -10.71
C PRO A 132 -14.52 8.33 -9.67
N LEU A 133 -15.00 9.57 -9.86
CA LEU A 133 -14.94 10.65 -8.88
C LEU A 133 -16.21 10.71 -8.02
N GLN A 134 -17.31 10.09 -8.46
CA GLN A 134 -18.54 10.00 -7.68
C GLN A 134 -18.37 8.90 -6.63
N ARG A 135 -18.46 9.30 -5.35
CA ARG A 135 -18.29 8.39 -4.21
C ARG A 135 -19.66 7.97 -3.70
N LEU A 136 -19.95 6.68 -3.76
CA LEU A 136 -21.12 6.04 -3.20
C LEU A 136 -20.79 5.48 -1.81
N SER A 137 -21.75 5.56 -0.90
CA SER A 137 -21.62 4.91 0.41
C SER A 137 -21.49 3.39 0.26
N LEU A 138 -20.79 2.76 1.19
CA LEU A 138 -20.67 1.29 1.24
C LEU A 138 -22.03 0.60 1.42
N ASN A 139 -22.99 1.29 2.06
CA ASN A 139 -24.34 0.78 2.31
C ASN A 139 -25.15 0.52 1.03
N VAL A 140 -24.69 1.01 -0.13
CA VAL A 140 -25.30 0.67 -1.43
C VAL A 140 -25.31 -0.84 -1.68
N LEU A 141 -24.40 -1.59 -1.06
CA LEU A 141 -24.34 -3.05 -1.21
C LEU A 141 -25.30 -3.82 -0.30
N ASP A 142 -26.06 -3.15 0.57
CA ASP A 142 -26.94 -3.83 1.51
C ASP A 142 -28.03 -4.65 0.80
N GLY A 143 -28.20 -5.89 1.23
CA GLY A 143 -29.12 -6.87 0.61
C GLY A 143 -28.77 -7.27 -0.82
N MET A 144 -27.63 -6.84 -1.39
CA MET A 144 -27.25 -7.15 -2.76
C MET A 144 -26.51 -8.49 -2.87
N ILE A 145 -26.76 -9.21 -3.96
CA ILE A 145 -25.88 -10.29 -4.41
C ILE A 145 -24.71 -9.66 -5.18
N VAL A 146 -23.51 -9.70 -4.61
CA VAL A 146 -22.32 -9.07 -5.18
C VAL A 146 -21.41 -10.13 -5.82
N LEU A 147 -21.21 -10.03 -7.13
CA LEU A 147 -20.16 -10.78 -7.83
C LEU A 147 -18.82 -10.07 -7.69
N CYS A 148 -17.84 -10.72 -7.06
CA CYS A 148 -16.50 -10.19 -6.87
C CYS A 148 -15.57 -10.66 -8.00
N VAL A 149 -14.95 -9.72 -8.72
CA VAL A 149 -13.90 -10.01 -9.71
C VAL A 149 -12.68 -9.17 -9.38
N SER A 150 -11.49 -9.79 -9.36
CA SER A 150 -10.24 -9.08 -9.08
C SER A 150 -9.07 -9.60 -9.92
N ALA A 151 -8.13 -8.71 -10.22
CA ALA A 151 -6.86 -9.01 -10.90
C ALA A 151 -5.73 -8.28 -10.16
N ILE A 152 -5.58 -8.60 -8.87
CA ILE A 152 -4.63 -7.97 -7.95
C ILE A 152 -3.71 -9.03 -7.32
N GLY A 153 -2.58 -8.59 -6.75
CA GLY A 153 -1.58 -9.50 -6.16
C GLY A 153 -2.00 -10.22 -4.88
N CYS A 154 -3.12 -9.83 -4.25
CA CYS A 154 -3.65 -10.45 -3.04
C CYS A 154 -5.19 -10.50 -3.10
N PRO A 155 -5.78 -11.44 -3.86
CA PRO A 155 -7.24 -11.52 -4.04
C PRO A 155 -7.98 -11.86 -2.74
N ASP A 156 -7.37 -12.64 -1.84
CA ASP A 156 -8.00 -13.03 -0.57
C ASP A 156 -8.26 -11.83 0.35
N ALA A 157 -7.32 -10.89 0.44
CA ALA A 157 -7.51 -9.64 1.20
C ALA A 157 -8.67 -8.80 0.64
N PHE A 158 -8.85 -8.79 -0.68
CA PHE A 158 -9.98 -8.13 -1.32
C PHE A 158 -11.31 -8.80 -0.99
N ILE A 159 -11.38 -10.14 -1.07
CA ILE A 159 -12.58 -10.90 -0.71
C ILE A 159 -12.94 -10.68 0.77
N HIS A 160 -11.94 -10.70 1.66
CA HIS A 160 -12.15 -10.40 3.08
C HIS A 160 -12.74 -9.00 3.28
N THR A 161 -12.16 -8.00 2.61
CA THR A 161 -12.63 -6.61 2.68
C THR A 161 -14.10 -6.49 2.23
N VAL A 162 -14.48 -7.12 1.11
CA VAL A 162 -15.87 -7.06 0.64
C VAL A 162 -16.81 -7.78 1.61
N ARG A 163 -16.41 -8.93 2.15
CA ARG A 163 -17.19 -9.63 3.18
C ARG A 163 -17.42 -8.77 4.41
N GLU A 164 -16.37 -8.13 4.93
CA GLU A 164 -16.48 -7.23 6.09
C GLU A 164 -17.49 -6.12 5.83
N VAL A 165 -17.44 -5.49 4.64
CA VAL A 165 -18.44 -4.48 4.25
C VAL A 165 -19.86 -5.04 4.25
N LEU A 166 -20.09 -6.22 3.68
CA LEU A 166 -21.43 -6.83 3.61
C LEU A 166 -21.94 -7.30 4.99
N PHE A 167 -21.06 -7.84 5.84
CA PHE A 167 -21.41 -8.32 7.18
C PHE A 167 -21.61 -7.20 8.20
N SER A 168 -20.80 -6.13 8.15
CA SER A 168 -21.00 -4.95 9.02
C SER A 168 -22.31 -4.23 8.75
N LEU A 169 -22.95 -4.45 7.60
CA LEU A 169 -24.25 -3.88 7.24
C LEU A 169 -25.44 -4.76 7.68
N THR A 170 -25.22 -6.05 7.94
CA THR A 170 -26.29 -7.01 8.30
C THR A 170 -26.50 -7.18 9.82
N LEU A 171 -25.62 -6.64 10.65
CA LEU A 171 -25.79 -6.63 12.11
C LEU A 171 -25.67 -5.19 12.63
N PRO A 172 -26.71 -4.60 13.27
CA PRO A 172 -26.53 -3.33 13.96
C PRO A 172 -25.46 -3.54 15.04
N LEU A 173 -24.39 -2.74 14.96
CA LEU A 173 -23.32 -2.61 15.93
C LEU A 173 -23.89 -2.57 17.35
N SER A 174 -23.96 -3.73 17.97
CA SER A 174 -24.26 -3.90 19.38
C SER A 174 -23.12 -4.71 19.94
N ARG A 175 -22.04 -4.00 20.31
CA ARG A 175 -21.31 -4.27 21.54
C ARG A 175 -20.48 -3.05 21.98
N PRO A 176 -20.48 -2.77 23.30
CA PRO A 176 -19.75 -1.67 23.89
C PRO A 176 -18.26 -2.05 24.06
N PHE A 177 -17.41 -1.02 24.18
CA PHE A 177 -16.15 -1.13 24.90
C PHE A 177 -16.42 -1.32 26.40
#